data_AF-A0A3D2VYI8-F1
#
_entry.id   AF-A0A3D2VYI8-F1
#
_cell.length_a   1.000
_cell.length_b   1.000
_cell.length_c   1.000
_cell.angle_alpha   90.00
_cell.angle_beta   90.00
_cell.angle_gamma   90.00
#
_symmetry.space_group_name_H-M   'P 1'
#
loop_
_entity.id
_entity.type
_entity.pdbx_description
1 polymer ?
#
loop_
_entity_poly.entity_id
_entity_poly.type
_entity_poly.pdbx_seq_one_letter_code
_entity_poly.pdbx_strand_id
1 'polypeptide(L)'
;MTVPKLPKAKKELVAQLTELATTAVNAFWMNPDSLERDAKLAVAEIQRLTGVADYDEFYFHALMGWGSPEEFAARAALGIPAAADLDRSDIAALVEKIATSPGPEADYCQELLERSFPYADVSDAIHWPDRERTSEETADEILLRKALFESGGADAVRLHLVSLANGVMADTNAPLWAQTWAETVVGKNRDGH
;
A
#
# COMPACT_ATOMS: atom_id res chain seq x y z
N MET A 1 -16.14 -9.62 18.32
CA MET A 1 -15.08 -8.96 17.53
C MET A 1 -15.51 -9.00 16.08
N THR A 2 -15.56 -7.86 15.42
CA THR A 2 -16.02 -7.76 14.03
C THR A 2 -14.93 -7.04 13.25
N VAL A 3 -14.07 -7.82 12.59
CA VAL A 3 -13.16 -7.31 11.57
C VAL A 3 -13.97 -6.42 10.63
N PRO A 4 -13.47 -5.22 10.24
CA PRO A 4 -14.16 -4.36 9.30
C PRO A 4 -14.56 -5.19 8.09
N LYS A 5 -15.85 -5.24 7.80
CA LYS A 5 -16.35 -6.06 6.69
C LYS A 5 -15.82 -5.45 5.40
N LEU A 6 -14.82 -6.09 4.81
CA LEU A 6 -14.22 -5.63 3.56
C LEU A 6 -15.31 -5.50 2.48
N PRO A 7 -15.21 -4.46 1.63
CA PRO A 7 -16.10 -4.35 0.48
C PRO A 7 -15.91 -5.58 -0.41
N LYS A 8 -17.01 -6.00 -1.04
CA LYS A 8 -16.96 -7.01 -2.09
C LYS A 8 -17.08 -6.31 -3.42
N ALA A 9 -16.08 -6.51 -4.29
CA ALA A 9 -16.13 -6.05 -5.66
C ALA A 9 -17.36 -6.65 -6.37
N LYS A 10 -18.16 -5.81 -7.01
CA LYS A 10 -19.28 -6.27 -7.85
C LYS A 10 -18.69 -6.88 -9.12
N LYS A 11 -19.06 -8.12 -9.44
CA LYS A 11 -18.50 -8.86 -10.58
C LYS A 11 -18.68 -8.11 -11.90
N GLU A 12 -19.83 -7.45 -12.06
CA GLU A 12 -20.15 -6.67 -13.24
C GLU A 12 -19.22 -5.46 -13.39
N LEU A 13 -18.90 -4.79 -12.27
CA LEU A 13 -17.97 -3.66 -12.27
C LEU A 13 -16.54 -4.11 -12.56
N VAL A 14 -16.10 -5.25 -11.99
CA VAL A 14 -14.78 -5.82 -12.31
C VAL A 14 -14.67 -6.11 -13.80
N ALA A 15 -15.66 -6.81 -14.38
CA ALA A 15 -15.64 -7.14 -15.80
C ALA A 15 -15.60 -5.88 -16.69
N GLN A 16 -16.39 -4.86 -16.36
CA GLN A 16 -16.39 -3.59 -17.08
C GLN A 16 -15.03 -2.87 -16.98
N LEU A 17 -14.44 -2.79 -15.78
CA LEU A 17 -13.14 -2.17 -15.58
C LEU A 17 -12.01 -2.95 -16.27
N THR A 18 -12.08 -4.28 -16.32
CA THR A 18 -11.11 -5.12 -17.05
C THR A 18 -11.12 -4.83 -18.54
N GLU A 19 -12.30 -4.74 -19.15
CA GLU A 19 -12.44 -4.41 -20.58
C GLU A 19 -11.85 -3.02 -20.87
N LEU A 20 -12.22 -2.00 -20.08
CA LEU A 20 -11.72 -0.64 -20.25
C LEU A 20 -10.20 -0.55 -20.07
N ALA A 21 -9.65 -1.21 -19.04
CA ALA A 21 -8.22 -1.22 -18.78
C ALA A 21 -7.45 -1.95 -19.88
N THR A 22 -8.01 -3.05 -20.41
CA THR A 22 -7.44 -3.77 -21.56
C THR A 22 -7.41 -2.88 -22.80
N THR A 23 -8.49 -2.15 -23.07
CA THR A 23 -8.55 -1.18 -24.18
C THR A 23 -7.49 -0.10 -24.02
N ALA A 24 -7.37 0.50 -22.83
CA ALA A 24 -6.38 1.54 -22.55
C ALA A 24 -4.95 1.03 -22.75
N VAL A 25 -4.60 -0.09 -22.10
CA VAL A 25 -3.26 -0.69 -22.19
C VAL A 25 -2.90 -1.07 -23.63
N ASN A 26 -3.78 -1.79 -24.34
CA ASN A 26 -3.50 -2.23 -25.71
C ASN A 26 -3.29 -1.04 -26.66
N ALA A 27 -4.08 0.02 -26.50
CA ALA A 27 -3.95 1.22 -27.32
C ALA A 27 -2.60 1.93 -27.08
N PHE A 28 -2.19 2.05 -25.81
CA PHE A 28 -0.92 2.68 -25.45
C PHE A 28 0.31 1.87 -25.86
N TRP A 29 0.22 0.53 -25.86
CA TRP A 29 1.35 -0.35 -26.15
C TRP A 29 1.46 -0.82 -27.60
N MET A 30 0.36 -1.00 -28.35
CA MET A 30 0.40 -1.68 -29.65
C MET A 30 0.37 -0.75 -30.87
N ASN A 31 -0.26 0.43 -30.80
CA ASN A 31 -0.21 1.44 -31.88
C ASN A 31 -0.88 2.78 -31.43
N PRO A 32 -0.11 3.78 -30.98
CA PRO A 32 -0.68 5.01 -30.41
C PRO A 32 -1.61 5.73 -31.41
N ASP A 33 -1.19 5.88 -32.67
CA ASP A 33 -1.84 6.79 -33.61
C ASP A 33 -3.24 6.35 -34.06
N SER A 34 -3.56 5.05 -34.01
CA SER A 34 -4.87 4.53 -34.44
C SER A 34 -5.87 4.28 -33.31
N LEU A 35 -5.40 4.26 -32.06
CA LEU A 35 -6.22 3.87 -30.89
C LEU A 35 -6.21 4.91 -29.76
N GLU A 36 -5.51 6.03 -29.90
CA GLU A 36 -5.40 7.09 -28.89
C GLU A 36 -6.77 7.59 -28.40
N ARG A 37 -7.73 7.74 -29.32
CA ARG A 37 -9.09 8.19 -28.97
C ARG A 37 -9.80 7.17 -28.07
N ASP A 38 -9.71 5.89 -28.39
CA ASP A 38 -10.37 4.83 -27.63
C ASP A 38 -9.73 4.68 -26.26
N ALA A 39 -8.40 4.83 -26.18
CA ALA A 39 -7.67 4.87 -24.91
C ALA A 39 -8.17 6.01 -24.01
N LYS A 40 -8.25 7.24 -24.54
CA LYS A 40 -8.71 8.41 -23.78
C LYS A 40 -10.15 8.26 -23.30
N LEU A 41 -11.03 7.68 -24.12
CA LEU A 41 -12.41 7.39 -23.72
C LEU A 41 -12.48 6.31 -22.63
N ALA A 42 -11.69 5.25 -22.75
CA ALA A 42 -11.62 4.20 -21.74
C ALA A 42 -11.11 4.72 -20.40
N VAL A 43 -10.03 5.51 -20.42
CA VAL A 43 -9.45 6.17 -19.24
C VAL A 43 -10.48 7.11 -18.58
N ALA A 44 -11.15 7.97 -19.36
CA ALA A 44 -12.18 8.86 -18.83
C ALA A 44 -13.34 8.10 -18.17
N GLU A 45 -13.76 6.98 -18.76
CA GLU A 45 -14.82 6.14 -18.19
C GLU A 45 -14.36 5.43 -16.91
N ILE A 46 -13.12 4.94 -16.86
CA ILE A 46 -12.52 4.39 -15.63
C ILE A 46 -12.52 5.43 -14.52
N GLN A 47 -12.04 6.64 -14.79
CA GLN A 47 -12.02 7.73 -13.81
C GLN A 47 -13.43 8.07 -13.32
N ARG A 48 -14.42 8.06 -14.22
CA ARG A 48 -15.83 8.29 -13.87
C ARG A 48 -16.40 7.16 -12.99
N LEU A 49 -16.08 5.90 -13.27
CA LEU A 49 -16.59 4.74 -12.54
C LEU A 49 -15.95 4.60 -11.15
N THR A 50 -14.67 4.93 -11.04
CA THR A 50 -13.87 4.75 -9.81
C THR A 50 -13.82 6.02 -8.95
N GLY A 51 -14.04 7.18 -9.56
CA GLY A 51 -13.86 8.49 -8.91
C GLY A 51 -12.40 8.90 -8.73
N VAL A 52 -11.45 8.20 -9.36
CA VAL A 52 -10.01 8.42 -9.19
C VAL A 52 -9.42 9.08 -10.42
N ALA A 53 -9.02 10.35 -10.30
CA ALA A 53 -8.44 11.11 -11.42
C ALA A 53 -7.03 10.61 -11.81
N ASP A 54 -6.30 10.03 -10.86
CA ASP A 54 -4.91 9.57 -11.05
C ASP A 54 -4.82 8.28 -11.88
N TYR A 55 -5.94 7.63 -12.20
CA TYR A 55 -5.98 6.61 -13.24
C TYR A 55 -5.93 7.30 -14.61
N ASP A 56 -4.77 7.85 -14.95
CA ASP A 56 -4.49 8.61 -16.17
C ASP A 56 -3.70 7.79 -17.21
N GLU A 57 -3.30 8.45 -18.30
CA GLU A 57 -2.50 7.79 -19.35
C GLU A 57 -1.17 7.23 -18.81
N PHE A 58 -0.47 7.98 -17.95
CA PHE A 58 0.81 7.52 -17.41
C PHE A 58 0.65 6.27 -16.55
N TYR A 59 -0.41 6.22 -15.74
CA TYR A 59 -0.77 5.04 -14.96
C TYR A 59 -0.93 3.80 -15.85
N PHE A 60 -1.69 3.89 -16.96
CA PHE A 60 -1.93 2.73 -17.84
C PHE A 60 -0.74 2.38 -18.73
N HIS A 61 0.15 3.34 -19.06
CA HIS A 61 1.45 3.02 -19.63
C HIS A 61 2.28 2.17 -18.68
N ALA A 62 2.29 2.54 -17.39
CA ALA A 62 3.08 1.86 -16.37
C ALA A 62 2.48 0.52 -15.93
N LEU A 63 1.16 0.33 -16.04
CA LEU A 63 0.43 -0.82 -15.49
C LEU A 63 1.07 -2.17 -15.83
N MET A 64 1.44 -2.38 -17.10
CA MET A 64 2.06 -3.64 -17.55
C MET A 64 3.43 -3.94 -16.93
N GLY A 65 4.06 -2.96 -16.29
CA GLY A 65 5.31 -3.14 -15.56
C GLY A 65 5.13 -3.69 -14.14
N TRP A 66 3.92 -3.65 -13.59
CA TRP A 66 3.68 -4.02 -12.18
C TRP A 66 2.34 -4.73 -11.91
N GLY A 67 1.50 -4.96 -12.92
CA GLY A 67 0.27 -5.75 -12.79
C GLY A 67 -0.45 -5.97 -14.12
N SER A 68 -1.67 -6.52 -14.03
CA SER A 68 -2.55 -6.75 -15.19
C SER A 68 -3.83 -5.88 -15.16
N PRO A 69 -4.53 -5.73 -16.31
CA PRO A 69 -5.86 -5.13 -16.36
C PRO A 69 -6.89 -5.78 -15.41
N GLU A 70 -6.82 -7.09 -15.20
CA GLU A 70 -7.68 -7.85 -14.29
C GLU A 70 -7.37 -7.52 -12.83
N GLU A 71 -6.10 -7.49 -12.45
CA GLU A 71 -5.65 -7.11 -11.10
C GLU A 71 -6.06 -5.68 -10.77
N PHE A 72 -5.81 -4.75 -11.70
CA PHE A 72 -6.29 -3.38 -11.61
C PHE A 72 -7.81 -3.32 -11.39
N ALA A 73 -8.59 -3.98 -12.25
CA ALA A 73 -10.04 -3.92 -12.21
C ALA A 73 -10.60 -4.48 -10.90
N ALA A 74 -10.05 -5.60 -10.43
CA ALA A 74 -10.43 -6.19 -9.17
C ALA A 74 -10.14 -5.25 -7.99
N ARG A 75 -8.99 -4.55 -8.01
CA ARG A 75 -8.62 -3.58 -6.98
C ARG A 75 -9.46 -2.30 -7.04
N ALA A 76 -9.63 -1.72 -8.22
CA ALA A 76 -10.39 -0.50 -8.42
C ALA A 76 -11.88 -0.68 -8.09
N ALA A 77 -12.44 -1.88 -8.32
CA ALA A 77 -13.82 -2.20 -7.98
C ALA A 77 -14.10 -2.26 -6.45
N LEU A 78 -13.07 -2.34 -5.61
CA LEU A 78 -13.20 -2.22 -4.15
C LEU A 78 -13.35 -0.76 -3.71
N GLY A 79 -13.03 0.20 -4.59
CA GLY A 79 -13.01 1.63 -4.31
C GLY A 79 -11.78 2.07 -3.49
N ILE A 80 -11.74 3.36 -3.20
CA ILE A 80 -10.75 3.95 -2.30
C ILE A 80 -11.27 3.82 -0.85
N PRO A 81 -10.53 3.19 0.07
CA PRO A 81 -10.90 3.19 1.48
C PRO A 81 -10.86 4.61 2.05
N ALA A 82 -11.88 4.99 2.81
CA ALA A 82 -11.80 6.17 3.67
C ALA A 82 -10.95 5.85 4.90
N ALA A 83 -10.24 6.84 5.43
CA ALA A 83 -9.59 6.72 6.74
C ALA A 83 -10.62 6.31 7.80
N ALA A 84 -10.25 5.38 8.67
CA ALA A 84 -11.12 4.85 9.73
C ALA A 84 -10.43 4.96 11.09
N ASP A 85 -11.24 5.09 12.14
CA ASP A 85 -10.77 4.93 13.51
C ASP A 85 -10.68 3.44 13.81
N LEU A 86 -9.47 2.88 13.67
CA LEU A 86 -9.19 1.47 13.81
C LEU A 86 -8.57 1.19 15.17
N ASP A 87 -9.15 0.24 15.90
CA ASP A 87 -8.54 -0.22 17.14
C ASP A 87 -7.40 -1.20 16.87
N ARG A 88 -6.63 -1.54 17.92
CA ARG A 88 -5.51 -2.49 17.83
C ARG A 88 -5.91 -3.83 17.20
N SER A 89 -7.10 -4.33 17.49
CA SER A 89 -7.57 -5.62 16.99
C SER A 89 -7.96 -5.57 15.51
N ASP A 90 -8.52 -4.44 15.06
CA ASP A 90 -8.81 -4.19 13.65
C ASP A 90 -7.50 -4.12 12.85
N ILE A 91 -6.49 -3.40 13.37
CA ILE A 91 -5.18 -3.29 12.73
C ILE A 91 -4.54 -4.67 12.59
N ALA A 92 -4.49 -5.47 13.66
CA ALA A 92 -3.91 -6.81 13.62
C ALA A 92 -4.63 -7.71 12.60
N ALA A 93 -5.95 -7.65 12.52
CA ALA A 93 -6.72 -8.42 11.54
C ALA A 93 -6.43 -7.99 10.10
N LEU A 94 -6.23 -6.70 9.84
CA LEU A 94 -5.84 -6.18 8.53
C LEU A 94 -4.41 -6.61 8.16
N VAL A 95 -3.46 -6.55 9.10
CA VAL A 95 -2.08 -7.03 8.89
C VAL A 95 -2.06 -8.52 8.57
N GLU A 96 -2.81 -9.33 9.33
CA GLU A 96 -2.94 -10.77 9.07
C GLU A 96 -3.51 -11.04 7.67
N LYS A 97 -4.51 -10.26 7.26
CA LYS A 97 -5.13 -10.37 5.94
C LYS A 97 -4.14 -10.05 4.82
N ILE A 98 -3.31 -9.01 5.00
CA ILE A 98 -2.24 -8.65 4.05
C ILE A 98 -1.24 -9.79 3.91
N ALA A 99 -0.82 -10.38 5.03
CA ALA A 99 0.17 -11.47 5.03
C ALA A 99 -0.35 -12.78 4.40
N THR A 100 -1.65 -13.07 4.53
CA THR A 100 -2.21 -14.38 4.17
C THR A 100 -3.02 -14.41 2.87
N SER A 101 -3.44 -13.25 2.35
CA SER A 101 -4.35 -13.15 1.21
C SER A 101 -3.83 -12.14 0.17
N PRO A 102 -2.73 -12.43 -0.55
CA PRO A 102 -2.18 -11.52 -1.54
C PRO A 102 -3.19 -11.20 -2.64
N GLY A 103 -3.09 -10.00 -3.20
CA GLY A 103 -3.95 -9.49 -4.27
C GLY A 103 -4.85 -8.33 -3.82
N PRO A 104 -5.95 -8.06 -4.55
CA PRO A 104 -6.72 -6.82 -4.42
C PRO A 104 -7.24 -6.51 -3.00
N GLU A 105 -7.58 -7.53 -2.22
CA GLU A 105 -8.04 -7.35 -0.84
C GLU A 105 -6.90 -6.94 0.09
N ALA A 106 -5.68 -7.49 -0.07
CA ALA A 106 -4.51 -7.07 0.69
C ALA A 106 -4.15 -5.62 0.37
N ASP A 107 -4.13 -5.23 -0.90
CA ASP A 107 -3.85 -3.85 -1.33
C ASP A 107 -4.90 -2.86 -0.79
N TYR A 108 -6.16 -3.30 -0.66
CA TYR A 108 -7.21 -2.50 -0.03
C TYR A 108 -6.96 -2.34 1.48
N CYS A 109 -6.59 -3.43 2.17
CA CYS A 109 -6.27 -3.39 3.59
C CYS A 109 -5.06 -2.49 3.86
N GLN A 110 -4.02 -2.58 3.02
CA GLN A 110 -2.84 -1.74 3.13
C GLN A 110 -3.18 -0.26 2.93
N GLU A 111 -3.92 0.11 1.86
CA GLU A 111 -4.32 1.51 1.66
C GLU A 111 -5.21 2.02 2.80
N LEU A 112 -6.11 1.19 3.34
CA LEU A 112 -6.94 1.55 4.49
C LEU A 112 -6.06 1.88 5.71
N LEU A 113 -5.05 1.06 6.01
CA LEU A 113 -4.13 1.31 7.11
C LEU A 113 -3.30 2.59 6.86
N GLU A 114 -2.72 2.76 5.68
CA GLU A 114 -1.92 3.94 5.33
C GLU A 114 -2.72 5.25 5.45
N ARG A 115 -3.99 5.23 5.04
CA ARG A 115 -4.88 6.39 5.17
C ARG A 115 -5.33 6.65 6.60
N SER A 116 -5.47 5.60 7.41
CA SER A 116 -5.91 5.71 8.82
C SER A 116 -4.76 6.11 9.75
N PHE A 117 -3.52 5.77 9.37
CA PHE A 117 -2.30 6.05 10.13
C PHE A 117 -1.28 6.80 9.25
N PRO A 118 -1.62 8.01 8.76
CA PRO A 118 -0.68 8.79 7.98
C PRO A 118 0.56 9.06 8.85
N TYR A 119 1.75 8.93 8.28
CA TYR A 119 3.05 9.13 8.95
C TYR A 119 3.49 8.03 9.93
N ALA A 120 2.77 6.91 10.03
CA ALA A 120 3.21 5.75 10.80
C ALA A 120 4.10 4.77 10.00
N ASP A 121 4.46 5.09 8.75
CA ASP A 121 5.23 4.22 7.84
C ASP A 121 4.71 2.77 7.85
N VAL A 122 3.39 2.63 7.68
CA VAL A 122 2.67 1.35 7.80
C VAL A 122 3.27 0.28 6.88
N SER A 123 3.55 0.61 5.63
CA SER A 123 4.15 -0.32 4.66
C SER A 123 5.49 -0.87 5.17
N ASP A 124 6.36 -0.01 5.71
CA ASP A 124 7.65 -0.43 6.29
C ASP A 124 7.46 -1.27 7.55
N ALA A 125 6.47 -0.94 8.40
CA ALA A 125 6.18 -1.75 9.59
C ALA A 125 5.74 -3.19 9.24
N ILE A 126 5.07 -3.38 8.09
CA ILE A 126 4.55 -4.67 7.64
C ILE A 126 5.61 -5.45 6.83
N HIS A 127 6.20 -4.81 5.82
CA HIS A 127 7.02 -5.49 4.80
C HIS A 127 8.52 -5.42 5.09
N TRP A 128 8.97 -4.42 5.84
CA TRP A 128 10.38 -4.18 6.15
C TRP A 128 10.63 -3.93 7.65
N PRO A 129 10.19 -4.83 8.53
CA PRO A 129 10.36 -4.62 9.97
C PRO A 129 11.85 -4.75 10.38
N ASP A 130 12.20 -4.34 11.60
CA ASP A 130 13.52 -4.61 12.21
C ASP A 130 13.71 -6.07 12.65
N ARG A 131 12.61 -6.82 12.78
CA ARG A 131 12.57 -8.23 13.20
C ARG A 131 11.30 -8.89 12.71
N GLU A 132 11.22 -10.22 12.75
CA GLU A 132 9.94 -10.89 12.56
C GLU A 132 8.95 -10.45 13.65
N ARG A 133 7.75 -10.08 13.22
CA ARG A 133 6.65 -9.63 14.07
C ARG A 133 5.41 -10.46 13.80
N THR A 134 4.63 -10.72 14.84
CA THR A 134 3.24 -11.16 14.64
C THR A 134 2.36 -9.99 14.21
N SER A 135 1.17 -10.29 13.68
CA SER A 135 0.18 -9.28 13.30
C SER A 135 -0.18 -8.33 14.46
N GLU A 136 -0.22 -8.84 15.70
CA GLU A 136 -0.43 -8.04 16.90
C GLU A 136 0.76 -7.14 17.25
N GLU A 137 2.00 -7.63 17.10
CA GLU A 137 3.19 -6.82 17.35
C GLU A 137 3.36 -5.72 16.30
N THR A 138 2.99 -6.00 15.05
CA THR A 138 2.95 -4.99 13.99
C THR A 138 1.86 -3.95 14.26
N ALA A 139 0.70 -4.36 14.78
CA ALA A 139 -0.34 -3.42 15.20
C ALA A 139 0.14 -2.50 16.34
N ASP A 140 0.84 -3.04 17.34
CA ASP A 140 1.44 -2.25 18.41
C ASP A 140 2.47 -1.24 17.89
N GLU A 141 3.32 -1.67 16.95
CA GLU A 141 4.31 -0.80 16.33
C GLU A 141 3.67 0.36 15.54
N ILE A 142 2.61 0.10 14.77
CA ILE A 142 1.86 1.13 14.04
C ILE A 142 1.26 2.16 15.01
N LEU A 143 0.63 1.69 16.10
CA LEU A 143 0.06 2.56 17.13
C LEU A 143 1.12 3.39 17.85
N LEU A 144 2.29 2.79 18.14
CA LEU A 144 3.41 3.49 18.73
C LEU A 144 3.91 4.61 17.81
N ARG A 145 4.13 4.32 16.52
CA ARG A 145 4.58 5.33 15.55
C ARG A 145 3.58 6.47 15.41
N LYS A 146 2.27 6.18 15.38
CA LYS A 146 1.22 7.20 15.44
C LYS A 146 1.37 8.09 16.68
N ALA A 147 1.51 7.51 17.86
CA ALA A 147 1.64 8.25 19.11
C ALA A 147 2.92 9.10 19.18
N LEU A 148 4.04 8.58 18.65
CA LEU A 148 5.29 9.32 18.52
C LEU A 148 5.12 10.52 17.57
N PHE A 149 4.46 10.33 16.43
CA PHE A 149 4.19 11.41 15.51
C PHE A 149 3.30 12.49 16.14
N GLU A 150 2.25 12.11 16.86
CA GLU A 150 1.35 13.07 17.54
C GLU A 150 2.06 13.87 18.64
N SER A 151 3.08 13.29 19.29
CA SER A 151 3.79 13.94 20.41
C SER A 151 5.06 14.70 20.00
N GLY A 152 5.74 14.28 18.93
CA GLY A 152 7.02 14.85 18.52
C GLY A 152 7.28 14.86 17.01
N GLY A 153 6.24 14.62 16.19
CA GLY A 153 6.30 14.67 14.74
C GLY A 153 7.19 13.59 14.12
N ALA A 154 7.59 13.82 12.86
CA ALA A 154 8.43 12.90 12.10
C ALA A 154 9.77 12.61 12.79
N ASP A 155 10.33 13.58 13.52
CA ASP A 155 11.57 13.39 14.26
C ASP A 155 11.47 12.35 15.37
N ALA A 156 10.34 12.30 16.09
CA ALA A 156 10.13 11.29 17.13
C ALA A 156 10.01 9.88 16.53
N VAL A 157 9.31 9.72 15.41
CA VAL A 157 9.23 8.46 14.67
C VAL A 157 10.62 8.04 14.18
N ARG A 158 11.37 8.97 13.56
CA ARG A 158 12.73 8.74 13.06
C ARG A 158 13.69 8.32 14.16
N LEU A 159 13.65 8.98 15.33
CA LEU A 159 14.48 8.62 16.48
C LEU A 159 14.17 7.21 17.00
N HIS A 160 12.89 6.82 17.00
CA HIS A 160 12.48 5.46 17.34
C HIS A 160 13.02 4.43 16.35
N LEU A 161 12.86 4.65 15.04
CA LEU A 161 13.41 3.76 14.00
C LEU A 161 14.93 3.60 14.12
N VAL A 162 15.64 4.68 14.43
CA VAL A 162 17.10 4.66 14.62
C VAL A 162 17.49 3.92 15.89
N SER A 163 16.69 4.04 16.96
CA SER A 163 16.88 3.25 18.17
C SER A 163 16.73 1.75 17.88
N LEU A 164 15.72 1.36 17.11
CA LEU A 164 15.53 -0.04 16.67
C LEU A 164 16.71 -0.51 15.80
N ALA A 165 17.14 0.29 14.82
CA ALA A 165 18.30 -0.01 13.98
C ALA A 165 19.59 -0.21 14.77
N ASN A 166 19.86 0.64 15.77
CA ASN A 166 21.00 0.46 16.66
C ASN A 166 20.91 -0.85 17.47
N GLY A 167 19.69 -1.23 17.91
CA GLY A 167 19.45 -2.51 18.56
C GLY A 167 19.79 -3.70 17.65
N VAL A 168 19.34 -3.65 16.40
CA VAL A 168 19.65 -4.70 15.40
C VAL A 168 21.15 -4.78 15.11
N MET A 169 21.84 -3.66 14.92
CA MET A 169 23.29 -3.65 14.68
C MET A 169 24.10 -4.16 15.89
N ALA A 170 23.57 -4.03 17.10
CA ALA A 170 24.20 -4.54 18.31
C ALA A 170 23.97 -6.05 18.53
N ASP A 171 22.94 -6.63 17.90
CA ASP A 171 22.65 -8.06 18.00
C ASP A 171 23.47 -8.86 16.97
N THR A 172 24.47 -9.59 17.47
CA THR A 172 25.34 -10.45 16.64
C THR A 172 24.59 -11.61 15.98
N ASN A 173 23.36 -11.91 16.42
CA ASN A 173 22.51 -12.96 15.86
C ASN A 173 21.41 -12.41 14.95
N ALA A 174 21.33 -11.09 14.74
CA ALA A 174 20.34 -10.52 13.85
C ALA A 174 20.49 -11.09 12.42
N PRO A 175 19.40 -11.44 11.74
CA PRO A 175 19.48 -11.94 10.37
C PRO A 175 19.97 -10.84 9.42
N LEU A 176 20.64 -11.24 8.33
CA LEU A 176 21.25 -10.29 7.40
C LEU A 176 20.27 -9.25 6.84
N TRP A 177 19.02 -9.64 6.57
CA TRP A 177 18.01 -8.72 6.06
C TRP A 177 17.68 -7.60 7.07
N ALA A 178 17.66 -7.91 8.37
CA ALA A 178 17.44 -6.92 9.41
C ALA A 178 18.66 -5.99 9.56
N GLN A 179 19.88 -6.53 9.43
CA GLN A 179 21.10 -5.72 9.42
C GLN A 179 21.10 -4.73 8.25
N THR A 180 20.77 -5.17 7.04
CA THR A 180 20.64 -4.31 5.85
C THR A 180 19.58 -3.21 6.03
N TRP A 181 18.44 -3.56 6.65
CA TRP A 181 17.42 -2.58 7.03
C TRP A 181 18.01 -1.53 8.00
N ALA A 182 18.70 -1.98 9.05
CA ALA A 182 19.27 -1.09 10.06
C ALA A 182 20.31 -0.13 9.48
N GLU A 183 21.18 -0.62 8.59
CA GLU A 183 22.15 0.20 7.84
C GLU A 183 21.45 1.27 7.00
N THR A 184 20.35 0.93 6.34
CA THR A 184 19.55 1.87 5.53
C THR A 184 18.94 2.96 6.39
N VAL A 185 18.36 2.60 7.55
CA VAL A 185 17.77 3.56 8.49
C VAL A 185 18.82 4.52 9.06
N VAL A 186 19.97 3.99 9.49
CA VAL A 186 21.05 4.82 10.03
C VAL A 186 21.71 5.67 8.94
N GLY A 187 21.84 5.13 7.73
CA GLY A 187 22.39 5.83 6.57
C GLY A 187 21.57 7.06 6.18
N LYS A 188 20.25 6.91 6.02
CA LYS A 188 19.31 8.03 5.76
C LYS A 188 19.44 9.14 6.79
N ASN A 189 19.73 8.78 8.04
CA ASN A 189 19.88 9.72 9.15
C ASN A 189 21.16 10.57 9.11
N ARG A 190 22.20 10.13 8.40
CA ARG A 190 23.47 10.86 8.27
C ARG A 190 23.40 11.96 7.21
N ASP A 191 22.53 11.80 6.22
CA ASP A 191 22.48 12.68 5.04
C ASP A 191 21.55 13.90 5.23
N GLY A 192 20.86 14.01 6.36
CA GLY A 192 20.15 15.25 6.78
C GLY A 192 18.97 15.66 5.88
N HIS A 193 18.40 14.71 5.14
CA HIS A 193 17.18 14.89 4.35
C HIS A 193 15.92 14.51 5.12
#